data_AF-A0A2W5V553-F1
#
_entry.id   AF-A0A2W5V553-F1
#
_cell.length_a   1.000
_cell.length_b   1.000
_cell.length_c   1.000
_cell.angle_alpha   90.00
_cell.angle_beta   90.00
_cell.angle_gamma   90.00
#
_symmetry.space_group_name_H-M   'P 1'
#
loop_
_entity.id
_entity.type
_entity.pdbx_description
1 polymer ?
#
loop_
_entity_poly.entity_id
_entity_poly.type
_entity_poly.pdbx_seq_one_letter_code
_entity_poly.pdbx_strand_id
1 'polypeptide(L)'
;MNLLRCPLGVGASLGEIIAGASRPDFPDAIELAKLKIASAQTSLACREVRELSDRRPPDDPREKPISAEALAENEWRLHLTINTIPAMAWSTTPDGLLDFCNQNFVDYVGWTAEEIGGQGFWPIFHPDDVDYLLAAWQEIMATKRPRPVECRMRRADGECRWFVLRQNPLLDAQGNVIKWYGVGTDIEDRKRAEAALETAQAALRASEQNLDLIINSLPVLVWSARPDGSADFINRSWRDYAGEPADKILEWGFLDLYHPDDVPQMMETWTRDITHSRLASSRRGVESRRRPAGCWRWRRSAPTAPRLGRGPGRDTRPPRPRPTSVPATQPGRA
;
A
#
# COMPACT_ATOMS: atom_id res chain seq x y z
N MET A 1 48.70 61.49 59.40
CA MET A 1 47.43 60.89 58.97
C MET A 1 47.25 59.62 59.79
N ASN A 2 46.20 59.56 60.61
CA ASN A 2 45.95 58.43 61.50
C ASN A 2 45.17 57.37 60.72
N LEU A 3 45.61 56.11 60.80
CA LEU A 3 45.00 54.98 60.10
C LEU A 3 44.55 53.94 61.12
N LEU A 4 43.32 53.45 60.96
CA LEU A 4 42.78 52.31 61.69
C LEU A 4 42.56 51.16 60.71
N ARG A 5 43.00 49.97 61.11
CA ARG A 5 42.73 48.72 60.39
C ARG A 5 41.75 47.88 61.19
N CYS A 6 40.69 47.41 60.55
CA CYS A 6 39.72 46.51 61.13
C CYS A 6 39.71 45.20 60.32
N PRO A 7 40.16 44.07 60.91
CA PRO A 7 40.21 42.81 60.20
C PRO A 7 38.80 42.31 59.84
N LEU A 8 38.66 41.66 58.68
CA LEU A 8 37.44 40.96 58.29
C LEU A 8 37.62 39.45 58.51
N GLY A 9 36.72 38.86 59.28
CA GLY A 9 36.83 37.46 59.71
C GLY A 9 37.92 37.22 60.77
N VAL A 10 38.09 35.96 61.17
CA VAL A 10 39.13 35.56 62.13
C VAL A 10 40.49 35.77 61.47
N GLY A 11 41.36 36.58 62.06
CA GLY A 11 42.72 36.84 61.56
C GLY A 11 42.81 37.54 60.20
N ALA A 12 41.84 38.39 59.82
CA ALA A 12 41.79 39.07 58.51
C ALA A 12 41.70 38.12 57.29
N SER A 13 41.18 36.90 57.49
CA SER A 13 40.99 35.89 56.44
C SER A 13 40.09 36.31 55.28
N LEU A 14 39.27 37.35 55.45
CA LEU A 14 38.41 37.92 54.41
C LEU A 14 38.90 39.31 53.94
N GLY A 15 40.05 39.79 54.43
CA GLY A 15 40.61 41.10 54.14
C GLY A 15 40.61 42.06 55.33
N GLU A 16 40.84 43.35 55.08
CA GLU A 16 40.84 44.41 56.09
C GLU A 16 40.09 45.64 55.58
N ILE A 17 39.34 46.29 56.48
CA ILE A 17 38.83 47.65 56.25
C ILE A 17 39.87 48.62 56.81
N ILE A 18 40.34 49.54 55.96
CA ILE A 18 41.26 50.60 56.36
C ILE A 18 40.50 51.92 56.32
N ALA A 19 40.45 52.62 57.45
CA ALA A 19 39.89 53.96 57.55
C ALA A 19 40.95 54.92 58.08
N GLY A 20 40.98 56.15 57.57
CA GLY A 20 41.95 57.15 58.02
C GLY A 20 41.46 58.58 57.88
N ALA A 21 42.00 59.43 58.75
CA ALA A 21 41.74 60.86 58.72
C ALA A 21 43.00 61.65 59.07
N SER A 22 43.05 62.92 58.64
CA SER A 22 44.12 63.85 58.98
C SER A 22 43.92 64.53 60.34
N ARG A 23 42.78 64.29 61.01
CA ARG A 23 42.45 64.80 62.35
C ARG A 23 43.26 64.03 63.40
N PRO A 24 43.87 64.70 64.40
CA PRO A 24 44.73 64.03 65.40
C PRO A 24 43.98 63.15 66.39
N ASP A 25 42.69 63.39 66.60
CA ASP A 25 41.78 62.68 67.50
C ASP A 25 41.03 61.51 66.83
N PHE A 26 41.38 61.17 65.59
CA PHE A 26 40.84 60.00 64.91
C PHE A 26 41.55 58.70 65.34
N PRO A 27 40.81 57.59 65.58
CA PRO A 27 39.34 57.52 65.66
C PRO A 27 38.83 57.89 67.05
N ASP A 28 37.71 58.62 67.12
CA ASP A 28 36.98 58.77 68.39
C ASP A 28 36.24 57.47 68.77
N ALA A 29 35.69 57.41 69.99
CA ALA A 29 35.02 56.21 70.50
C ALA A 29 33.80 55.79 69.65
N ILE A 30 33.10 56.75 69.04
CA ILE A 30 31.92 56.50 68.20
C ILE A 30 32.36 55.99 66.83
N GLU A 31 33.39 56.59 66.25
CA GLU A 31 34.00 56.19 64.97
C GLU A 31 34.60 54.78 65.07
N LEU A 32 35.27 54.45 66.17
CA LEU A 32 35.79 53.11 66.44
C LEU A 32 34.66 52.08 66.53
N ALA A 33 33.55 52.40 67.21
CA ALA A 33 32.40 51.52 67.31
C ALA A 33 31.74 51.27 65.94
N LYS A 34 31.57 52.32 65.13
CA LYS A 34 31.03 52.21 63.77
C LYS A 34 31.91 51.34 62.87
N LEU A 35 33.23 51.53 62.91
CA LEU A 35 34.17 50.75 62.11
C LEU A 35 34.19 49.27 62.51
N LYS A 36 34.05 48.96 63.81
CA LYS A 36 33.91 47.58 64.29
C LYS A 36 32.61 46.92 63.81
N ILE A 37 31.48 47.63 63.86
CA ILE A 37 30.20 47.13 63.37
C ILE A 37 30.25 46.89 61.86
N ALA A 38 30.82 47.84 61.10
CA ALA A 38 30.99 47.72 59.66
C ALA A 38 31.87 46.52 59.28
N SER A 39 32.99 46.30 60.00
CA SER A 39 33.85 45.12 59.81
C SER A 39 33.10 43.81 60.10
N ALA A 40 32.32 43.74 61.17
CA ALA A 40 31.55 42.54 61.50
C ALA A 40 30.47 42.23 60.46
N GLN A 41 29.70 43.23 60.03
CA GLN A 41 28.66 43.08 58.99
C GLN A 41 29.26 42.68 57.64
N THR A 42 30.37 43.30 57.25
CA THR A 42 31.09 42.96 56.01
C THR A 42 31.63 41.53 56.07
N SER A 43 32.15 41.11 57.21
CA SER A 43 32.62 39.72 57.41
C SER A 43 31.49 38.69 57.24
N LEU A 44 30.29 39.01 57.70
CA LEU A 44 29.12 38.14 57.56
C LEU A 44 28.66 38.07 56.09
N ALA A 45 28.51 39.21 55.43
CA ALA A 45 28.12 39.28 54.02
C ALA A 45 29.12 38.56 53.11
N CYS A 46 30.43 38.74 53.34
CA CYS A 46 31.47 38.03 52.60
C CYS A 46 31.42 36.51 52.82
N ARG A 47 31.05 36.06 54.02
CA ARG A 47 30.88 34.62 54.30
C ARG A 47 29.66 34.06 53.57
N GLU A 48 28.53 34.77 53.59
CA GLU A 48 27.29 34.36 52.93
C GLU A 48 27.44 34.30 51.40
N VAL A 49 28.10 35.29 50.79
CA VAL A 49 28.40 35.28 49.35
C VAL A 49 29.31 34.11 48.97
N ARG A 50 30.28 33.75 49.83
CA ARG A 50 31.18 32.62 49.60
C ARG A 50 30.45 31.28 49.74
N GLU A 51 29.58 31.15 50.74
CA GLU A 51 28.70 29.97 50.89
C GLU A 51 27.71 29.84 49.71
N LEU A 52 27.22 30.95 49.18
CA LEU A 52 26.36 30.96 47.99
C LEU A 52 27.13 30.66 46.69
N SER A 53 28.38 31.10 46.57
CA SER A 53 29.22 30.75 45.40
C SER A 53 29.67 29.29 45.45
N ASP A 54 29.91 28.75 46.64
CA ASP A 54 30.32 27.36 46.85
C ASP A 54 29.13 26.38 46.74
N ARG A 55 27.89 26.88 46.75
CA ARG A 55 26.70 26.09 46.38
C ARG A 55 26.68 25.87 44.87
N ARG A 56 27.16 24.69 44.46
CA ARG A 56 26.96 24.15 43.12
C ARG A 56 25.46 24.24 42.75
N PRO A 57 25.10 24.80 41.58
CA PRO A 57 23.70 24.80 41.14
C PRO A 57 23.16 23.35 41.07
N PRO A 58 21.87 23.11 41.35
CA PRO A 58 21.27 21.80 41.16
C PRO A 58 21.47 21.35 39.72
N ASP A 59 22.03 20.16 39.51
CA ASP A 59 22.31 19.61 38.18
C ASP A 59 21.00 19.60 37.33
N ASP A 60 20.98 20.28 36.19
CA ASP A 60 19.90 20.13 35.20
C ASP A 60 19.98 18.70 34.63
N PRO A 61 18.92 17.88 34.72
CA PRO A 61 18.93 16.52 34.19
C PRO A 61 19.21 16.43 32.68
N ARG A 62 19.16 17.54 31.93
CA ARG A 62 19.51 17.60 30.49
C ARG A 62 20.99 17.90 30.21
N GLU A 63 21.76 18.32 31.22
CA GLU A 63 23.15 18.75 31.06
C GLU A 63 24.19 17.71 31.49
N LYS A 64 23.78 16.48 31.81
CA LYS A 64 24.76 15.41 32.00
C LYS A 64 25.45 15.14 30.66
N PRO A 65 26.78 15.30 30.54
CA PRO A 65 27.49 14.80 29.38
C PRO A 65 27.20 13.30 29.29
N ILE A 66 26.62 12.88 28.16
CA ILE A 66 26.45 11.45 27.86
C ILE A 66 27.84 10.84 28.01
N SER A 67 28.00 9.86 28.92
CA SER A 67 29.29 9.20 29.08
C SER A 67 29.70 8.57 27.74
N ALA A 68 31.00 8.48 27.46
CA ALA A 68 31.48 7.85 26.23
C ALA A 68 30.89 6.43 26.05
N GLU A 69 30.72 5.71 27.16
CA GLU A 69 30.06 4.40 27.19
C GLU A 69 28.57 4.47 26.83
N ALA A 70 27.82 5.44 27.34
CA ALA A 70 26.40 5.60 27.01
C ALA A 70 26.18 6.06 25.57
N LEU A 71 27.10 6.86 25.02
CA LEU A 71 27.08 7.25 23.61
C LEU A 71 27.38 6.04 22.72
N ALA A 72 28.44 5.28 23.03
CA ALA A 72 28.80 4.07 22.29
C ALA A 72 27.68 3.01 22.33
N GLU A 73 27.02 2.83 23.48
CA GLU A 73 25.85 1.94 23.60
C GLU A 73 24.68 2.42 22.74
N ASN A 74 24.44 3.74 22.69
CA ASN A 74 23.37 4.30 21.86
C ASN A 74 23.68 4.16 20.36
N GLU A 75 24.89 4.49 19.94
CA GLU A 75 25.37 4.30 18.55
C GLU A 75 25.26 2.83 18.14
N TRP A 76 25.73 1.91 18.98
CA TRP A 76 25.62 0.48 18.74
C TRP A 76 24.15 0.04 18.62
N ARG A 77 23.27 0.51 19.52
CA ARG A 77 21.84 0.18 19.48
C ARG A 77 21.15 0.72 18.23
N LEU A 78 21.49 1.93 17.79
CA LEU A 78 20.97 2.50 16.55
C LEU A 78 21.43 1.72 15.33
N HIS A 79 22.73 1.36 15.28
CA HIS A 79 23.29 0.50 14.23
C HIS A 79 22.60 -0.86 14.19
N LEU A 80 22.36 -1.49 15.33
CA LEU A 80 21.65 -2.77 15.38
C LEU A 80 20.20 -2.63 14.90
N THR A 81 19.52 -1.56 15.33
CA THR A 81 18.12 -1.32 14.96
C THR A 81 17.97 -1.14 13.45
N ILE A 82 18.79 -0.28 12.83
CA ILE A 82 18.68 0.00 11.39
C ILE A 82 19.01 -1.22 10.53
N ASN A 83 19.92 -2.08 10.98
CA ASN A 83 20.33 -3.29 10.27
C ASN A 83 19.36 -4.47 10.46
N THR A 84 18.52 -4.45 11.50
CA THR A 84 17.56 -5.51 11.79
C THR A 84 16.15 -5.23 11.26
N ILE A 85 15.83 -3.97 10.94
CA ILE A 85 14.56 -3.61 10.28
C ILE A 85 14.48 -4.34 8.93
N PRO A 86 13.42 -5.12 8.64
CA PRO A 86 13.26 -5.89 7.40
C PRO A 86 12.85 -4.98 6.23
N ALA A 87 13.62 -3.92 6.00
CA ALA A 87 13.50 -2.99 4.91
C ALA A 87 14.90 -2.62 4.42
N MET A 88 15.04 -2.32 3.13
CA MET A 88 16.29 -1.81 2.59
C MET A 88 16.33 -0.31 2.78
N ALA A 89 17.08 0.13 3.79
CA ALA A 89 17.20 1.53 4.17
C ALA A 89 18.53 2.10 3.69
N TRP A 90 18.51 3.37 3.29
CA TRP A 90 19.68 4.08 2.81
C TRP A 90 19.61 5.56 3.17
N SER A 91 20.76 6.22 3.12
CA SER A 91 20.82 7.67 3.13
C SER A 91 21.82 8.21 2.12
N THR A 92 21.59 9.46 1.71
CA THR A 92 22.49 10.19 0.81
C THR A 92 22.80 11.57 1.38
N THR A 93 23.95 12.12 0.97
CA THR A 93 24.34 13.50 1.25
C THR A 93 23.33 14.48 0.63
N PRO A 94 23.37 15.79 0.97
CA PRO A 94 22.51 16.80 0.32
C PRO A 94 22.60 16.80 -1.21
N ASP A 95 23.77 16.46 -1.76
CA ASP A 95 24.05 16.37 -3.19
C ASP A 95 23.60 15.04 -3.83
N GLY A 96 23.02 14.15 -3.03
CA GLY A 96 22.45 12.88 -3.48
C GLY A 96 23.45 11.74 -3.64
N LEU A 97 24.63 11.84 -3.00
CA LEU A 97 25.63 10.78 -2.98
C LEU A 97 25.31 9.77 -1.87
N LEU A 98 25.26 8.48 -2.19
CA LEU A 98 24.98 7.43 -1.19
C LEU A 98 26.09 7.40 -0.14
N ASP A 99 25.72 7.61 1.12
CA ASP A 99 26.68 7.66 2.24
C ASP A 99 26.43 6.56 3.28
N PHE A 100 25.28 5.89 3.23
CA PHE A 100 24.97 4.76 4.07
C PHE A 100 23.87 3.89 3.44
N CYS A 101 23.96 2.58 3.70
CA CYS A 101 22.94 1.59 3.43
C CYS A 101 22.96 0.55 4.57
N ASN A 102 21.81 0.01 4.94
CA ASN A 102 21.74 -1.03 5.96
C ASN A 102 22.11 -2.41 5.42
N GLN A 103 22.30 -3.38 6.32
CA GLN A 103 22.72 -4.73 5.97
C GLN A 103 21.76 -5.41 4.98
N ASN A 104 20.45 -5.24 5.14
CA ASN A 104 19.46 -5.81 4.22
C ASN A 104 19.60 -5.29 2.78
N PHE A 105 20.03 -4.03 2.61
CA PHE A 105 20.30 -3.49 1.28
C PHE A 105 21.52 -4.20 0.65
N VAL A 106 22.62 -4.26 1.39
CA VAL A 106 23.89 -4.90 0.98
C VAL A 106 23.66 -6.37 0.63
N ASP A 107 22.96 -7.10 1.50
CA ASP A 107 22.65 -8.53 1.30
C ASP A 107 21.79 -8.76 0.06
N TYR A 108 20.85 -7.86 -0.24
CA TYR A 108 20.00 -7.97 -1.42
C TYR A 108 20.79 -7.75 -2.72
N VAL A 109 21.60 -6.69 -2.81
CA VAL A 109 22.34 -6.36 -4.04
C VAL A 109 23.60 -7.22 -4.20
N GLY A 110 24.16 -7.74 -3.11
CA GLY A 110 25.36 -8.57 -3.08
C GLY A 110 26.67 -7.80 -3.27
N TRP A 111 26.65 -6.49 -3.12
CA TRP A 111 27.80 -5.58 -3.25
C TRP A 111 28.09 -4.92 -1.90
N THR A 112 29.34 -4.61 -1.62
CA THR A 112 29.74 -3.95 -0.37
C THR A 112 29.26 -2.50 -0.34
N ALA A 113 29.08 -1.93 0.86
CA ALA A 113 28.72 -0.52 1.02
C ALA A 113 29.73 0.44 0.34
N GLU A 114 30.99 0.02 0.24
CA GLU A 114 32.06 0.77 -0.43
C GLU A 114 31.89 0.76 -1.94
N GLU A 115 31.46 -0.36 -2.53
CA GLU A 115 31.20 -0.50 -3.97
C GLU A 115 30.02 0.35 -4.45
N ILE A 116 28.96 0.44 -3.63
CA ILE A 116 27.75 1.23 -3.97
C ILE A 116 27.81 2.69 -3.48
N GLY A 117 28.82 3.06 -2.70
CA GLY A 117 28.98 4.40 -2.16
C GLY A 117 29.06 5.49 -3.23
N GLY A 118 28.67 6.71 -2.87
CA GLY A 118 28.71 7.86 -3.76
C GLY A 118 27.72 7.73 -4.92
N GLN A 119 28.22 7.67 -6.16
CA GLN A 119 27.43 7.39 -7.37
C GLN A 119 27.52 5.92 -7.80
N GLY A 120 28.24 5.07 -7.05
CA GLY A 120 28.47 3.67 -7.37
C GLY A 120 27.23 2.78 -7.33
N PHE A 121 26.11 3.28 -6.81
CA PHE A 121 24.85 2.54 -6.71
C PHE A 121 24.05 2.50 -8.01
N TRP A 122 24.24 3.42 -8.97
CA TRP A 122 23.44 3.43 -10.22
C TRP A 122 23.40 2.11 -10.99
N PRO A 123 24.51 1.36 -11.11
CA PRO A 123 24.53 0.07 -11.78
C PRO A 123 23.67 -1.02 -11.12
N ILE A 124 23.16 -0.85 -9.89
CA ILE A 124 22.25 -1.83 -9.27
C ILE A 124 20.85 -1.78 -9.89
N PHE A 125 20.50 -0.67 -10.55
CA PHE A 125 19.21 -0.54 -11.22
C PHE A 125 19.27 -1.14 -12.63
N HIS A 126 18.10 -1.50 -13.16
CA HIS A 126 17.98 -1.96 -14.53
C HIS A 126 18.38 -0.82 -15.50
N PRO A 127 19.19 -1.09 -16.56
CA PRO A 127 19.69 -0.07 -17.47
C PRO A 127 18.61 0.86 -18.04
N ASP A 128 17.48 0.30 -18.48
CA ASP A 128 16.35 1.07 -19.03
C ASP A 128 15.72 2.06 -18.02
N ASP A 129 15.93 1.84 -16.72
CA ASP A 129 15.31 2.66 -15.66
C ASP A 129 16.24 3.80 -15.21
N VAL A 130 17.54 3.74 -15.52
CA VAL A 130 18.56 4.67 -14.98
C VAL A 130 18.28 6.12 -15.34
N ASP A 131 18.00 6.41 -16.62
CA ASP A 131 17.75 7.79 -17.06
C ASP A 131 16.50 8.39 -16.41
N TYR A 132 15.43 7.58 -16.31
CA TYR A 132 14.20 7.97 -15.64
C TYR A 132 14.42 8.21 -14.14
N LEU A 133 15.15 7.32 -13.47
CA LEU A 133 15.47 7.44 -12.05
C LEU A 133 16.31 8.68 -11.77
N LEU A 134 17.30 8.98 -12.62
CA LEU A 134 18.15 10.15 -12.49
C LEU A 134 17.32 11.44 -12.61
N ALA A 135 16.46 11.53 -13.63
CA ALA A 135 15.57 12.68 -13.81
C ALA A 135 14.61 12.85 -12.62
N ALA A 136 14.01 11.75 -12.15
CA ALA A 136 13.15 11.75 -10.97
C ALA A 136 13.91 12.22 -9.72
N TRP A 137 15.13 11.73 -9.53
CA TRP A 137 15.94 12.07 -8.36
C TRP A 137 16.34 13.55 -8.36
N GLN A 138 16.76 14.08 -9.51
CA GLN A 138 17.06 15.50 -9.68
C GLN A 138 15.83 16.39 -9.37
N GLU A 139 14.65 16.01 -9.85
CA GLU A 139 13.40 16.71 -9.58
C GLU A 139 13.07 16.72 -8.06
N ILE A 140 13.18 15.56 -7.41
CA ILE A 140 12.91 15.43 -5.97
C ILE A 140 13.89 16.29 -5.16
N MET A 141 15.18 16.28 -5.52
CA MET A 141 16.18 17.10 -4.85
C MET A 141 15.92 18.59 -5.04
N ALA A 142 15.61 19.02 -6.26
CA ALA A 142 15.33 20.43 -6.56
C ALA A 142 14.08 20.95 -5.85
N THR A 143 13.02 20.14 -5.79
CA THR A 143 11.74 20.54 -5.19
C THR A 143 11.66 20.30 -3.69
N LYS A 144 12.55 19.48 -3.13
CA LYS A 144 12.51 18.97 -1.74
C LYS A 144 11.19 18.24 -1.41
N ARG A 145 10.47 17.75 -2.44
CA ARG A 145 9.16 17.08 -2.29
C ARG A 145 9.31 15.58 -2.51
N PRO A 146 9.13 14.77 -1.46
CA PRO A 146 9.09 13.31 -1.58
C PRO A 146 8.02 12.83 -2.56
N ARG A 147 8.37 11.88 -3.42
CA ARG A 147 7.41 11.07 -4.18
C ARG A 147 7.90 9.63 -4.33
N PRO A 148 7.01 8.64 -4.37
CA PRO A 148 7.41 7.27 -4.68
C PRO A 148 7.92 7.19 -6.12
N VAL A 149 8.97 6.39 -6.32
CA VAL A 149 9.53 6.10 -7.65
C VAL A 149 9.62 4.59 -7.80
N GLU A 150 8.97 4.03 -8.82
CA GLU A 150 9.08 2.60 -9.14
C GLU A 150 10.26 2.36 -10.08
N CYS A 151 11.02 1.30 -9.82
CA CYS A 151 12.14 0.88 -10.66
C CYS A 151 12.43 -0.60 -10.48
N ARG A 152 13.20 -1.17 -11.42
CA ARG A 152 13.75 -2.52 -11.28
C ARG A 152 15.13 -2.45 -10.66
N MET A 153 15.33 -3.22 -9.59
CA MET A 153 16.60 -3.34 -8.90
C MET A 153 17.11 -4.77 -9.01
N ARG A 154 18.39 -4.91 -9.38
CA ARG A 154 19.08 -6.18 -9.53
C ARG A 154 19.45 -6.74 -8.15
N ARG A 155 19.13 -8.01 -7.95
CA ARG A 155 19.54 -8.81 -6.79
C ARG A 155 20.93 -9.40 -7.02
N ALA A 156 21.58 -9.87 -5.96
CA ALA A 156 22.90 -10.51 -5.98
C ALA A 156 23.04 -11.67 -7.00
N ASP A 157 21.96 -12.37 -7.32
CA ASP A 157 21.93 -13.47 -8.29
C ASP A 157 21.62 -13.02 -9.74
N GLY A 158 21.47 -11.72 -9.96
CA GLY A 158 21.19 -11.13 -11.27
C GLY A 158 19.71 -10.99 -11.61
N GLU A 159 18.78 -11.54 -10.82
CA GLU A 159 17.34 -11.32 -11.03
C GLU A 159 17.00 -9.85 -10.80
N CYS A 160 16.26 -9.24 -11.72
CA CYS A 160 15.73 -7.89 -11.54
C CYS A 160 14.29 -7.97 -11.02
N ARG A 161 14.02 -7.30 -9.91
CA ARG A 161 12.68 -7.23 -9.32
C ARG A 161 12.20 -5.81 -9.21
N TRP A 162 10.89 -5.64 -9.21
CA TRP A 162 10.27 -4.33 -9.03
C TRP A 162 10.37 -3.83 -7.60
N PHE A 163 10.80 -2.59 -7.44
CA PHE A 163 10.86 -1.86 -6.19
C PHE A 163 10.09 -0.55 -6.30
N VAL A 164 9.56 -0.10 -5.17
CA VAL A 164 9.20 1.29 -4.96
C VAL A 164 10.18 1.93 -3.98
N LEU A 165 10.84 3.00 -4.42
CA LEU A 165 11.73 3.82 -3.61
C LEU A 165 10.92 4.98 -3.02
N ARG A 166 11.10 5.22 -1.72
CA ARG A 166 10.55 6.39 -1.02
C ARG A 166 11.66 7.09 -0.28
N GLN A 167 11.72 8.41 -0.39
CA GLN A 167 12.82 9.20 0.13
C GLN A 167 12.33 10.53 0.68
N ASN A 168 12.80 10.87 1.88
CA ASN A 168 12.42 12.06 2.62
C ASN A 168 13.68 12.88 2.96
N PRO A 169 13.64 14.22 2.82
CA PRO A 169 14.73 15.06 3.25
C PRO A 169 14.65 15.30 4.77
N LEU A 170 15.81 15.22 5.43
CA LEU A 170 16.05 15.85 6.72
C LEU A 170 16.44 17.30 6.48
N LEU A 171 15.66 18.22 7.02
CA LEU A 171 15.83 19.66 6.82
C LEU A 171 16.39 20.34 8.08
N ASP A 172 17.22 21.36 7.89
CA ASP A 172 17.63 22.28 8.95
C ASP A 172 16.52 23.30 9.28
N ALA A 173 16.77 24.16 10.26
CA ALA A 173 15.82 25.21 10.66
C ALA A 173 15.56 26.27 9.56
N GLN A 174 16.42 26.36 8.56
CA GLN A 174 16.33 27.26 7.41
C GLN A 174 15.69 26.58 6.18
N GLY A 175 15.35 25.29 6.29
CA GLY A 175 14.78 24.49 5.20
C GLY A 175 15.81 23.98 4.19
N ASN A 176 17.11 24.02 4.48
CA ASN A 176 18.13 23.36 3.67
C ASN A 176 18.17 21.87 3.97
N VAL A 177 18.51 21.06 2.97
CA VAL A 177 18.64 19.63 3.15
C VAL A 177 19.96 19.33 3.83
N ILE A 178 19.90 18.67 4.99
CA ILE A 178 21.06 18.13 5.71
C ILE A 178 21.38 16.73 5.17
N LYS A 179 20.35 15.93 4.90
CA LYS A 179 20.49 14.53 4.52
C LYS A 179 19.21 14.03 3.85
N TRP A 180 19.30 13.01 3.02
CA TRP A 180 18.13 12.28 2.55
C TRP A 180 18.12 10.89 3.16
N TYR A 181 16.93 10.42 3.53
CA TYR A 181 16.70 9.07 3.99
C TYR A 181 15.70 8.39 3.08
N GLY A 182 15.97 7.15 2.69
CA GLY A 182 15.06 6.41 1.86
C GLY A 182 14.96 4.94 2.20
N VAL A 183 13.89 4.34 1.69
CA VAL A 183 13.58 2.92 1.83
C VAL A 183 13.15 2.38 0.47
N GLY A 184 13.68 1.21 0.11
CA GLY A 184 13.19 0.39 -1.00
C GLY A 184 12.25 -0.70 -0.50
N THR A 185 11.06 -0.82 -1.10
CA THR A 185 10.11 -1.91 -0.83
C THR A 185 9.93 -2.76 -2.09
N ASP A 186 10.14 -4.07 -1.96
CA ASP A 186 9.89 -5.04 -3.03
C ASP A 186 8.38 -5.07 -3.33
N ILE A 187 8.02 -4.88 -4.60
CA ILE A 187 6.65 -4.86 -5.11
C ILE A 187 6.47 -5.86 -6.25
N GLU A 188 7.38 -6.81 -6.42
CA GLU A 188 7.35 -7.83 -7.47
C GLU A 188 6.06 -8.65 -7.43
N ASP A 189 5.65 -9.11 -6.24
CA ASP A 189 4.42 -9.89 -6.07
C ASP A 189 3.18 -9.07 -6.44
N ARG A 190 3.18 -7.77 -6.11
CA ARG A 190 2.11 -6.86 -6.51
C ARG A 190 2.05 -6.70 -8.03
N LYS A 191 3.19 -6.49 -8.68
CA LYS A 191 3.27 -6.36 -10.15
C LYS A 191 2.84 -7.63 -10.87
N ARG A 192 3.22 -8.81 -10.36
CA ARG A 192 2.77 -10.11 -10.88
C ARG A 192 1.26 -10.29 -10.74
N ALA A 193 0.70 -9.91 -9.60
CA ALA A 193 -0.74 -9.97 -9.38
C ALA A 193 -1.52 -9.03 -10.32
N GLU A 194 -1.02 -7.80 -10.51
CA GLU A 194 -1.59 -6.82 -11.45
C GLU A 194 -1.56 -7.35 -12.89
N ALA A 195 -0.41 -7.85 -13.36
CA ALA A 195 -0.28 -8.41 -14.71
C ALA A 195 -1.15 -9.66 -14.93
N ALA A 196 -1.27 -10.53 -13.92
CA ALA A 196 -2.14 -11.70 -13.97
C ALA A 196 -3.62 -11.30 -14.05
N LEU A 197 -4.02 -10.26 -13.30
CA LEU A 197 -5.38 -9.74 -13.34
C LEU A 197 -5.71 -9.13 -14.71
N GLU A 198 -4.82 -8.31 -15.27
CA GLU A 198 -4.99 -7.72 -16.60
C GLU A 198 -5.13 -8.80 -17.68
N THR A 199 -4.26 -9.82 -17.63
CA THR A 199 -4.32 -10.96 -18.56
C THR A 199 -5.64 -11.72 -18.44
N ALA A 200 -6.09 -11.99 -17.20
CA ALA A 200 -7.35 -12.68 -16.96
C ALA A 200 -8.56 -11.86 -17.44
N GLN A 201 -8.56 -10.55 -17.23
CA GLN A 201 -9.61 -9.66 -17.73
C GLN A 201 -9.64 -9.60 -19.26
N ALA A 202 -8.48 -9.52 -19.91
CA ALA A 202 -8.39 -9.54 -21.36
C ALA A 202 -8.90 -10.88 -21.94
N ALA A 203 -8.52 -12.01 -21.32
CA ALA A 203 -9.01 -13.32 -21.70
C ALA A 203 -10.52 -13.48 -21.51
N LEU A 204 -11.08 -12.96 -20.40
CA LEU A 204 -12.51 -12.96 -20.14
C LEU A 204 -13.27 -12.16 -21.20
N ARG A 205 -12.84 -10.92 -21.48
CA ARG A 205 -13.47 -10.08 -22.52
C ARG A 205 -13.43 -10.75 -23.89
N ALA A 206 -12.30 -11.36 -24.26
CA ALA A 206 -12.18 -12.09 -25.51
C ALA A 206 -13.12 -13.31 -25.58
N SER A 207 -13.26 -14.04 -24.47
CA SER A 207 -14.21 -15.16 -24.37
C SER A 207 -15.66 -14.70 -24.48
N GLU A 208 -16.04 -13.62 -23.79
CA GLU A 208 -17.39 -13.04 -23.84
C GLU A 208 -17.75 -12.59 -25.26
N GLN A 209 -16.85 -11.86 -25.93
CA GLN A 209 -17.03 -11.45 -27.33
C GLN A 209 -17.17 -12.66 -28.26
N ASN A 210 -16.36 -13.70 -28.08
CA ASN A 210 -16.46 -14.91 -28.88
C ASN A 210 -17.80 -15.62 -28.67
N LEU A 211 -18.26 -15.75 -27.41
CA LEU A 211 -19.57 -16.33 -27.11
C LEU A 211 -20.71 -15.51 -27.71
N ASP A 212 -20.65 -14.19 -27.63
CA ASP A 212 -21.63 -13.31 -28.24
C ASP A 212 -21.69 -13.49 -29.75
N LEU A 213 -20.53 -13.57 -30.43
CA LEU A 213 -20.47 -13.81 -31.87
C LEU A 213 -21.06 -15.18 -32.23
N ILE A 214 -20.71 -16.22 -31.49
CA ILE A 214 -21.24 -17.58 -31.70
C ILE A 214 -22.77 -17.56 -31.50
N ILE A 215 -23.28 -17.08 -30.37
CA ILE A 215 -24.71 -17.13 -30.06
C ILE A 215 -25.54 -16.29 -31.04
N ASN A 216 -25.04 -15.12 -31.45
CA ASN A 216 -25.75 -14.23 -32.38
C ASN A 216 -25.62 -14.65 -33.85
N SER A 217 -24.72 -15.57 -34.21
CA SER A 217 -24.62 -16.11 -35.57
C SER A 217 -25.41 -17.40 -35.78
N LEU A 218 -25.87 -18.06 -34.70
CA LEU A 218 -26.73 -19.23 -34.79
C LEU A 218 -28.09 -18.86 -35.44
N PRO A 219 -28.52 -19.53 -36.52
CA PRO A 219 -29.83 -19.32 -37.15
C PRO A 219 -30.95 -20.03 -36.35
N VAL A 220 -30.90 -19.92 -35.02
CA VAL A 220 -31.85 -20.49 -34.06
C VAL A 220 -32.24 -19.41 -33.07
N LEU A 221 -33.49 -19.43 -32.62
CA LEU A 221 -34.01 -18.51 -31.60
C LEU A 221 -33.49 -18.94 -30.22
N VAL A 222 -32.42 -18.30 -29.75
CA VAL A 222 -31.80 -18.58 -28.45
C VAL A 222 -32.25 -17.53 -27.45
N TRP A 223 -32.66 -17.98 -26.26
CA TRP A 223 -33.12 -17.13 -25.17
C TRP A 223 -32.84 -17.81 -23.83
N SER A 224 -32.78 -17.01 -22.76
CA SER A 224 -32.81 -17.50 -21.38
C SER A 224 -33.81 -16.70 -20.54
N ALA A 225 -34.15 -17.25 -19.39
CA ALA A 225 -35.04 -16.63 -18.43
C ALA A 225 -34.48 -16.75 -17.00
N ARG A 226 -34.78 -15.76 -16.18
CA ARG A 226 -34.50 -15.73 -14.75
C ARG A 226 -35.36 -16.77 -14.00
N PRO A 227 -35.05 -17.07 -12.73
CA PRO A 227 -35.84 -18.00 -11.93
C PRO A 227 -37.31 -17.61 -11.73
N ASP A 228 -37.66 -16.33 -11.88
CA ASP A 228 -39.05 -15.86 -11.84
C ASP A 228 -39.82 -16.09 -13.16
N GLY A 229 -39.14 -16.56 -14.21
CA GLY A 229 -39.70 -16.79 -15.53
C GLY A 229 -39.62 -15.62 -16.50
N SER A 230 -39.09 -14.47 -16.06
CA SER A 230 -38.86 -13.32 -16.93
C SER A 230 -37.66 -13.56 -17.86
N ALA A 231 -37.75 -13.17 -19.13
CA ALA A 231 -36.66 -13.32 -20.09
C ALA A 231 -35.50 -12.35 -19.76
N ASP A 232 -34.26 -12.84 -19.66
CA ASP A 232 -33.07 -12.02 -19.40
C ASP A 232 -32.13 -11.90 -20.59
N PHE A 233 -32.23 -12.79 -21.56
CA PHE A 233 -31.41 -12.77 -22.76
C PHE A 233 -32.16 -13.28 -23.98
N ILE A 234 -31.91 -12.65 -25.13
CA ILE A 234 -32.30 -13.13 -26.45
C ILE A 234 -31.17 -12.87 -27.46
N ASN A 235 -30.94 -13.79 -28.40
CA ASN A 235 -29.96 -13.60 -29.46
C ASN A 235 -30.51 -12.78 -30.65
N ARG A 236 -29.62 -12.43 -31.59
CA ARG A 236 -29.96 -11.67 -32.80
C ARG A 236 -31.10 -12.32 -33.61
N SER A 237 -31.03 -13.63 -33.83
CA SER A 237 -32.09 -14.36 -34.55
C SER A 237 -33.48 -14.19 -33.91
N TRP A 238 -33.54 -14.06 -32.58
CA TRP A 238 -34.78 -13.76 -31.86
C TRP A 238 -35.30 -12.34 -32.15
N ARG A 239 -34.41 -11.34 -32.10
CA ARG A 239 -34.76 -9.94 -32.43
C ARG A 239 -35.24 -9.82 -33.88
N ASP A 240 -34.50 -10.41 -34.81
CA ASP A 240 -34.83 -10.39 -36.24
C ASP A 240 -36.17 -11.08 -36.52
N TYR A 241 -36.48 -12.16 -35.78
CA TYR A 241 -37.76 -12.86 -35.88
C TYR A 241 -38.94 -12.05 -35.33
N ALA A 242 -38.76 -11.43 -34.16
CA ALA A 242 -39.82 -10.65 -33.52
C ALA A 242 -40.07 -9.31 -34.24
N GLY A 243 -39.03 -8.72 -34.84
CA GLY A 243 -39.09 -7.40 -35.47
C GLY A 243 -39.17 -6.25 -34.46
N GLU A 244 -38.95 -6.52 -33.19
CA GLU A 244 -38.96 -5.55 -32.09
C GLU A 244 -37.58 -5.50 -31.40
N PRO A 245 -37.20 -4.36 -30.82
CA PRO A 245 -35.96 -4.25 -30.07
C PRO A 245 -36.00 -5.09 -28.78
N ALA A 246 -34.82 -5.46 -28.25
CA ALA A 246 -34.72 -6.41 -27.14
C ALA A 246 -35.43 -5.93 -25.86
N ASP A 247 -35.32 -4.64 -25.55
CA ASP A 247 -35.94 -3.99 -24.39
C ASP A 247 -37.46 -4.21 -24.31
N LYS A 248 -38.14 -4.32 -25.45
CA LYS A 248 -39.58 -4.63 -25.50
C LYS A 248 -39.91 -6.12 -25.36
N ILE A 249 -38.95 -7.01 -25.62
CA ILE A 249 -39.17 -8.46 -25.62
C ILE A 249 -38.70 -9.08 -24.30
N LEU A 250 -37.68 -8.50 -23.68
CA LEU A 250 -37.13 -8.94 -22.41
C LEU A 250 -38.16 -8.82 -21.28
N GLU A 251 -37.81 -9.39 -20.14
CA GLU A 251 -38.67 -9.54 -18.98
C GLU A 251 -39.96 -10.29 -19.33
N TRP A 252 -41.12 -9.66 -19.21
CA TRP A 252 -42.41 -10.24 -19.58
C TRP A 252 -42.93 -9.73 -20.94
N GLY A 253 -42.18 -8.86 -21.61
CA GLY A 253 -42.59 -8.26 -22.89
C GLY A 253 -42.73 -9.26 -24.05
N PHE A 254 -42.09 -10.44 -23.94
CA PHE A 254 -42.26 -11.51 -24.91
C PHE A 254 -43.71 -12.02 -25.02
N LEU A 255 -44.56 -11.79 -24.00
CA LEU A 255 -45.97 -12.18 -24.00
C LEU A 255 -46.76 -11.48 -25.10
N ASP A 256 -46.39 -10.24 -25.46
CA ASP A 256 -47.04 -9.45 -26.51
C ASP A 256 -46.89 -10.05 -27.90
N LEU A 257 -45.94 -10.99 -28.07
CA LEU A 257 -45.70 -11.69 -29.32
C LEU A 257 -46.61 -12.90 -29.51
N TYR A 258 -47.33 -13.34 -28.48
CA TYR A 258 -48.27 -14.46 -28.52
C TYR A 258 -49.71 -13.96 -28.71
N HIS A 259 -50.56 -14.81 -29.28
CA HIS A 259 -51.97 -14.47 -29.43
C HIS A 259 -52.63 -14.34 -28.05
N PRO A 260 -53.46 -13.31 -27.79
CA PRO A 260 -54.08 -13.10 -26.48
C PRO A 260 -54.79 -14.34 -25.93
N ASP A 261 -55.49 -15.08 -26.78
CA ASP A 261 -56.15 -16.34 -26.41
C ASP A 261 -55.19 -17.45 -25.93
N ASP A 262 -53.94 -17.45 -26.39
CA ASP A 262 -52.96 -18.50 -26.09
C ASP A 262 -52.15 -18.16 -24.81
N VAL A 263 -52.13 -16.89 -24.39
CA VAL A 263 -51.35 -16.40 -23.23
C VAL A 263 -51.79 -17.03 -21.90
N PRO A 264 -53.09 -17.12 -21.54
CA PRO A 264 -53.51 -17.69 -20.26
C PRO A 264 -53.06 -19.14 -20.07
N GLN A 265 -53.25 -19.99 -21.10
CA GLN A 265 -52.85 -21.40 -21.06
C GLN A 265 -51.33 -21.57 -21.02
N MET A 266 -50.60 -20.72 -21.76
CA MET A 266 -49.14 -20.71 -21.73
C MET A 266 -48.63 -20.31 -20.33
N MET A 267 -49.18 -19.26 -19.72
CA MET A 267 -48.76 -18.78 -18.41
C MET A 267 -49.04 -19.77 -17.29
N GLU A 268 -50.17 -20.47 -17.34
CA GLU A 268 -50.47 -21.56 -16.41
C GLU A 268 -49.43 -22.69 -16.50
N THR A 269 -49.10 -23.10 -17.73
CA THR A 269 -48.07 -24.12 -17.99
C THR A 269 -46.69 -23.65 -17.55
N TRP A 270 -46.33 -22.42 -17.88
CA TRP A 270 -45.06 -21.78 -17.57
C TRP A 270 -44.83 -21.66 -16.05
N THR A 271 -45.83 -21.14 -15.33
CA THR A 271 -45.78 -20.96 -13.87
C THR A 271 -45.66 -22.30 -13.15
N ARG A 272 -46.41 -23.30 -13.61
CA ARG A 272 -46.33 -24.68 -13.10
C ARG A 272 -44.91 -25.25 -13.27
N ASP A 273 -44.32 -25.09 -14.45
CA ASP A 273 -43.01 -25.68 -14.79
C ASP A 273 -41.85 -25.01 -14.03
N ILE A 274 -41.94 -23.70 -13.75
CA ILE A 274 -40.96 -22.97 -12.95
C ILE A 274 -41.05 -23.37 -11.46
N THR A 275 -42.27 -23.50 -10.94
CA THR A 275 -42.52 -23.79 -9.52
C THR A 275 -42.21 -25.25 -9.18
N HIS A 276 -42.54 -26.19 -10.07
CA HIS A 276 -42.28 -27.61 -9.88
C HIS A 276 -41.00 -28.01 -10.60
N SER A 277 -39.85 -27.69 -10.00
CA SER A 277 -38.53 -28.21 -10.40
C SER A 277 -38.45 -29.73 -10.16
N ARG A 278 -39.19 -30.51 -10.95
CA ARG A 278 -38.96 -31.95 -11.09
C ARG A 278 -38.62 -32.25 -12.53
N LEU A 279 -37.42 -32.83 -12.69
CA LEU A 279 -37.00 -33.61 -13.85
C LEU A 279 -38.16 -34.48 -14.34
N ALA A 280 -38.92 -34.01 -15.31
CA ALA A 280 -40.00 -34.78 -15.91
C ALA A 280 -40.04 -34.45 -17.39
N SER A 281 -39.25 -35.20 -18.17
CA SER A 281 -39.66 -36.08 -19.30
C SER A 281 -40.81 -35.68 -20.25
N SER A 282 -41.44 -34.53 -20.10
CA SER A 282 -42.46 -34.00 -20.98
C SER A 282 -41.80 -32.99 -21.93
N ARG A 283 -41.04 -33.49 -22.91
CA ARG A 283 -40.69 -32.72 -24.13
C ARG A 283 -41.93 -32.49 -25.01
N ARG A 284 -43.09 -32.21 -24.42
CA ARG A 284 -44.27 -31.82 -25.17
C ARG A 284 -44.09 -30.37 -25.54
N GLY A 285 -43.69 -30.15 -26.79
CA GLY A 285 -43.62 -28.80 -27.33
C GLY A 285 -45.00 -28.16 -27.26
N VAL A 286 -45.06 -26.93 -26.76
CA VAL A 286 -46.29 -26.13 -26.74
C VAL A 286 -46.46 -25.50 -28.11
N GLU A 287 -47.60 -25.76 -28.76
CA GLU A 287 -48.00 -25.08 -29.98
C GLU A 287 -48.74 -23.80 -29.62
N SER A 288 -48.29 -22.68 -30.17
CA SER A 288 -48.88 -21.37 -29.94
C SER A 288 -48.82 -20.53 -31.20
N ARG A 289 -49.75 -19.59 -31.34
CA ARG A 289 -49.71 -18.57 -32.39
C ARG A 289 -48.82 -17.43 -31.96
N ARG A 290 -47.85 -17.10 -32.80
CA ARG A 290 -46.97 -15.94 -32.63
C ARG A 290 -47.13 -14.97 -33.77
N ARG A 291 -46.89 -13.68 -33.53
CA ARG A 291 -46.96 -12.62 -34.54
C ARG A 291 -45.56 -12.13 -34.95
N PRO A 292 -44.80 -12.84 -35.80
CA PRO A 292 -43.64 -12.26 -36.44
C PRO A 292 -44.11 -11.26 -37.51
N ALA A 293 -43.72 -9.99 -37.37
CA ALA A 293 -43.92 -8.94 -38.40
C ALA A 293 -45.36 -8.84 -38.96
N GLY A 294 -46.37 -8.84 -38.08
CA GLY A 294 -47.74 -8.47 -38.43
C GLY A 294 -48.74 -9.60 -38.65
N CYS A 295 -48.32 -10.86 -38.84
CA CYS A 295 -49.23 -12.00 -39.14
C CYS A 295 -49.08 -13.16 -38.14
N TRP A 296 -50.19 -13.79 -37.75
CA TRP A 296 -50.18 -14.95 -36.84
C TRP A 296 -49.69 -16.24 -37.53
N ARG A 297 -48.72 -16.93 -36.92
CA ARG A 297 -48.20 -18.24 -37.38
C ARG A 297 -48.13 -19.23 -36.22
N TRP A 298 -48.52 -20.48 -36.49
CA TRP A 298 -48.37 -21.59 -35.54
C TRP A 298 -46.90 -21.97 -35.39
N ARG A 299 -46.43 -22.11 -34.15
CA ARG A 299 -45.08 -22.59 -33.86
C ARG A 299 -45.07 -23.52 -32.66
N ARG A 300 -44.34 -24.62 -32.79
CA ARG A 300 -44.01 -25.53 -31.69
C ARG A 300 -42.76 -25.03 -30.98
N SER A 301 -42.87 -24.83 -29.68
CA SER A 301 -41.78 -24.36 -28.82
C SER A 301 -41.42 -25.49 -27.85
N ALA A 302 -40.15 -25.88 -27.76
CA ALA A 302 -39.70 -26.75 -26.69
C ALA A 302 -39.41 -25.88 -25.46
N PRO A 303 -40.16 -26.02 -24.34
CA PRO A 303 -39.79 -25.31 -23.12
C PRO A 303 -38.44 -25.84 -22.65
N THR A 304 -37.47 -24.94 -22.51
CA THR A 304 -36.21 -25.24 -21.82
C THR A 304 -36.29 -24.51 -20.50
N ALA A 305 -36.76 -25.18 -19.45
CA ALA A 305 -36.85 -24.60 -18.12
C ALA A 305 -35.43 -24.18 -17.65
N PRO A 306 -35.28 -23.06 -16.94
CA PRO A 306 -33.98 -22.62 -16.44
C PRO A 306 -33.40 -23.70 -15.52
N ARG A 307 -32.18 -24.16 -15.83
CA ARG A 307 -31.45 -25.09 -14.96
C ARG A 307 -30.96 -24.31 -13.74
N LEU A 308 -31.48 -24.64 -12.56
CA LEU A 308 -30.84 -24.31 -11.29
C LEU A 308 -29.42 -24.87 -11.31
N GLY A 309 -28.43 -23.98 -11.24
CA GLY A 309 -27.02 -24.31 -11.36
C GLY A 309 -26.58 -25.40 -10.39
N ARG A 310 -25.92 -26.44 -10.92
CA ARG A 310 -24.85 -27.16 -10.22
C ARG A 310 -23.63 -27.11 -11.12
N GLY A 311 -22.51 -26.65 -10.56
CA GLY A 311 -21.22 -26.57 -11.24
C GLY A 311 -20.72 -27.92 -11.77
N PRO A 312 -19.63 -27.94 -12.56
CA PRO A 312 -19.20 -29.12 -13.28
C PRO A 312 -18.64 -30.17 -12.30
N GLY A 313 -19.47 -31.15 -11.93
CA GLY A 313 -18.99 -32.41 -11.40
C GLY A 313 -18.38 -33.21 -12.55
N ARG A 314 -17.06 -33.42 -12.50
CA ARG A 314 -16.33 -34.34 -13.39
C ARG A 314 -17.03 -35.70 -13.38
N ASP A 315 -17.56 -36.13 -14.52
CA ASP A 315 -17.98 -37.52 -14.71
C ASP A 315 -16.95 -38.19 -15.64
N THR A 316 -15.89 -38.71 -15.01
CA THR A 316 -14.96 -39.63 -15.65
C THR A 316 -15.66 -40.98 -15.83
N ARG A 317 -16.12 -41.29 -17.04
CA ARG A 317 -16.43 -42.66 -17.45
C ARG A 317 -15.65 -43.02 -18.72
N PRO A 318 -14.98 -44.18 -18.77
CA PRO A 318 -14.20 -44.57 -19.93
C PRO A 318 -15.12 -45.02 -21.08
N PRO A 319 -14.67 -44.92 -22.34
CA PRO A 319 -15.48 -45.28 -23.49
C PRO A 319 -15.71 -46.80 -23.57
N ARG A 320 -16.95 -47.20 -23.88
CA ARG A 320 -17.31 -48.60 -24.17
C ARG A 320 -16.70 -49.07 -25.50
N PRO A 321 -16.27 -50.34 -25.62
CA PRO A 321 -15.74 -50.86 -26.88
C PRO A 321 -16.84 -51.04 -27.93
N ARG A 322 -16.48 -50.85 -29.20
CA ARG A 322 -17.36 -51.03 -30.37
C ARG A 322 -17.69 -52.52 -30.57
N PRO A 323 -18.91 -52.87 -30.99
CA PRO A 323 -19.26 -54.25 -31.31
C PRO A 323 -18.58 -54.71 -32.61
N THR A 324 -17.94 -55.87 -32.56
CA THR A 324 -17.36 -56.61 -33.68
C THR A 324 -18.46 -57.12 -34.61
N SER A 325 -18.29 -56.87 -35.91
CA SER A 325 -19.10 -57.42 -36.99
C SER A 325 -18.89 -58.93 -37.14
N VAL A 326 -19.96 -59.71 -37.02
CA VAL A 326 -20.00 -61.14 -37.38
C VAL A 326 -20.11 -61.27 -38.91
N PRO A 327 -19.34 -62.14 -39.58
CA PRO A 327 -19.52 -62.37 -41.02
C PRO A 327 -20.68 -63.34 -41.27
N ALA A 328 -21.50 -63.00 -42.26
CA ALA A 328 -22.59 -63.83 -42.75
C ALA A 328 -22.06 -65.01 -43.58
N THR A 329 -22.48 -66.21 -43.21
CA THR A 329 -22.27 -67.47 -43.92
C THR A 329 -23.06 -67.47 -45.24
N GLN A 330 -22.38 -67.66 -46.38
CA GLN A 330 -23.04 -67.97 -47.66
C GLN A 330 -23.43 -69.46 -47.72
N PRO A 331 -24.62 -69.82 -48.23
CA PRO A 331 -24.91 -71.17 -48.66
C PRO A 331 -24.49 -71.34 -50.13
N GLY A 332 -23.71 -72.39 -50.41
CA GLY A 332 -23.28 -72.73 -51.76
C GLY A 332 -24.43 -73.23 -52.65
N ARG A 333 -24.25 -73.06 -53.96
CA ARG A 333 -24.88 -73.88 -55.00
C ARG A 333 -23.91 -74.07 -56.18
N ALA A 334 -23.68 -75.37 -56.43
CA ALA A 334 -23.41 -76.10 -57.67
C ALA A 334 -22.50 -75.48 -58.73
#